data_AF-A0A942YLR0-F1
#
_entry.id   AF-A0A942YLR0-F1
#
_cell.length_a   1.000
_cell.length_b   1.000
_cell.length_c   1.000
_cell.angle_alpha   90.00
_cell.angle_beta   90.00
_cell.angle_gamma   90.00
#
_symmetry.space_group_name_H-M   'P 1'
#
loop_
_entity.id
_entity.type
_entity.pdbx_description
1 polymer ?
#
loop_
_entity_poly.entity_id
_entity_poly.type
_entity_poly.pdbx_seq_one_letter_code
_entity_poly.pdbx_strand_id
1 'polypeptide(L)'
;MKNRSKTCVSLEQSSLYLCSILSIFSLNGKPEAAANIVNPNKVYSYDQLVTDIKKLRRIFPDLITYKVIGKSEYGRDNYAVSLGRGPATGFINGLIMLGNG
;
A
#
# COMPACT_ATOMS: atom_id res chain seq x y z
N MET A 1 -56.12 20.31 23.54
CA MET A 1 -55.65 18.91 23.54
C MET A 1 -54.93 18.62 22.23
N LYS A 2 -53.63 18.94 22.12
CA LYS A 2 -52.87 18.80 20.86
C LYS A 2 -51.44 18.42 21.21
N ASN A 3 -51.14 17.12 21.36
CA ASN A 3 -49.75 16.68 21.56
C ASN A 3 -49.45 15.19 21.33
N ARG A 4 -50.34 14.38 20.72
CA ARG A 4 -50.07 12.94 20.53
C ARG A 4 -49.46 12.55 19.17
N SER A 5 -49.54 13.41 18.15
CA SER A 5 -49.09 13.07 16.78
C SER A 5 -47.64 13.45 16.47
N LYS A 6 -47.07 14.45 17.16
CA LYS A 6 -45.70 14.95 16.90
C LYS A 6 -44.59 14.00 17.37
N THR A 7 -44.88 13.11 18.31
CA THR A 7 -43.91 12.15 18.88
C THR A 7 -43.67 10.94 17.98
N CYS A 8 -44.63 10.56 17.13
CA CYS A 8 -44.47 9.40 16.23
C CYS A 8 -43.55 9.72 15.03
N VAL A 9 -43.72 10.92 14.44
CA VAL A 9 -42.92 11.36 13.27
C VAL A 9 -41.44 11.57 13.63
N SER A 10 -41.13 12.03 14.86
CA SER A 10 -39.76 12.27 15.29
C SER A 10 -38.96 10.99 15.53
N LEU A 11 -39.61 9.88 15.92
CA LEU A 11 -38.97 8.58 16.16
C LEU A 11 -38.64 7.86 14.84
N GLU A 12 -39.55 7.93 13.86
CA GLU A 12 -39.32 7.44 12.49
C GLU A 12 -38.15 8.18 11.81
N GLN A 13 -38.13 9.52 11.93
CA GLN A 13 -37.08 10.37 11.34
C GLN A 13 -35.69 10.11 11.94
N SER A 14 -35.61 9.82 13.26
CA SER A 14 -34.34 9.46 13.91
C SER A 14 -33.80 8.10 13.45
N SER A 15 -34.68 7.14 13.14
CA SER A 15 -34.30 5.81 12.65
C SER A 15 -33.68 5.87 11.25
N LEU A 16 -34.27 6.66 10.35
CA LEU A 16 -33.76 6.87 8.99
C LEU A 16 -32.39 7.55 8.99
N TYR A 17 -32.17 8.52 9.88
CA TYR A 17 -30.89 9.22 9.98
C TYR A 17 -29.76 8.30 10.45
N LEU A 18 -30.06 7.41 11.40
CA LEU A 18 -29.09 6.45 11.94
C LEU A 18 -28.71 5.40 10.89
N CYS A 19 -29.66 4.92 10.10
CA CYS A 19 -29.40 4.06 8.92
C CYS A 19 -28.53 4.76 7.86
N SER A 20 -28.80 6.04 7.60
CA SER A 20 -28.05 6.84 6.61
C SER A 20 -26.56 6.94 6.98
N ILE A 21 -26.27 7.18 8.26
CA ILE A 21 -24.90 7.29 8.77
C ILE A 21 -24.18 5.93 8.73
N LEU A 22 -24.90 4.84 9.02
CA LEU A 22 -24.36 3.47 8.98
C LEU A 22 -23.95 3.07 7.55
N SER A 23 -24.75 3.42 6.54
CA SER A 23 -24.45 3.12 5.13
C SER A 23 -23.23 3.89 4.59
N ILE A 24 -22.99 5.12 5.06
CA ILE A 24 -21.84 5.94 4.63
C ILE A 24 -20.53 5.37 5.20
N PHE A 25 -20.55 4.84 6.43
CA PHE A 25 -19.36 4.28 7.07
C PHE A 25 -18.88 2.98 6.39
N SER A 26 -19.80 2.15 5.88
CA SER A 26 -19.48 0.89 5.21
C SER A 26 -18.82 1.03 3.82
N LEU A 27 -18.83 2.22 3.20
CA LEU A 27 -18.39 2.38 1.81
C LEU A 27 -16.88 2.62 1.62
N ASN A 28 -16.09 2.70 2.70
CA ASN A 28 -14.68 3.10 2.62
C ASN A 28 -13.65 1.97 2.77
N GLY A 29 -14.08 0.72 2.95
CA GLY A 29 -13.17 -0.40 3.19
C GLY A 29 -13.33 -1.52 2.17
N LYS A 30 -12.75 -1.39 0.96
CA LYS A 30 -12.43 -2.59 0.18
C LYS A 30 -11.27 -3.29 0.90
N PRO A 31 -11.39 -4.54 1.33
CA PRO A 31 -10.25 -5.27 1.83
C PRO A 31 -9.28 -5.47 0.65
N GLU A 32 -8.22 -4.66 0.63
CA GLU A 32 -7.15 -4.80 -0.35
C GLU A 32 -6.37 -6.07 0.01
N ALA A 33 -6.51 -7.10 -0.81
CA ALA A 33 -5.74 -8.32 -0.66
C ALA A 33 -4.25 -7.96 -0.61
N ALA A 34 -3.50 -8.55 0.33
CA ALA A 34 -2.06 -8.35 0.41
C ALA A 34 -1.43 -8.58 -0.96
N ALA A 35 -0.99 -7.50 -1.60
CA ALA A 35 -0.49 -7.56 -2.96
C ALA A 35 0.78 -8.42 -2.97
N ASN A 36 0.76 -9.54 -3.68
CA ASN A 36 1.93 -10.39 -3.93
C ASN A 36 2.84 -9.69 -4.96
N ILE A 37 3.47 -8.59 -4.55
CA ILE A 37 4.29 -7.74 -5.42
C ILE A 37 5.63 -8.39 -5.70
N VAL A 38 6.16 -9.16 -4.74
CA VAL A 38 7.46 -9.84 -4.84
C VAL A 38 7.25 -11.33 -4.59
N ASN A 39 7.72 -12.16 -5.53
CA ASN A 39 7.79 -13.60 -5.36
C ASN A 39 9.25 -14.02 -5.07
N PRO A 40 9.61 -14.34 -3.82
CA PRO A 40 10.99 -14.69 -3.45
C PRO A 40 11.38 -16.14 -3.81
N ASN A 41 10.42 -16.98 -4.22
CA ASN A 41 10.64 -18.42 -4.41
C ASN A 41 11.04 -18.79 -5.85
N LYS A 42 11.49 -17.81 -6.64
CA LYS A 42 11.93 -18.01 -8.02
C LYS A 42 13.21 -17.26 -8.29
N VAL A 43 13.93 -17.66 -9.34
CA VAL A 43 15.06 -16.87 -9.84
C VAL A 43 14.52 -15.49 -10.22
N TYR A 44 15.13 -14.47 -9.61
CA TYR A 44 14.68 -13.10 -9.71
C TYR A 44 15.63 -12.35 -10.64
N SER A 45 15.09 -11.82 -11.75
CA SER A 45 15.91 -11.10 -12.72
C SER A 45 16.08 -9.64 -12.31
N TYR A 46 17.14 -9.02 -12.84
CA TYR A 46 17.40 -7.59 -12.65
C TYR A 46 16.18 -6.72 -13.03
N ASP A 47 15.57 -6.96 -14.19
CA ASP A 47 14.45 -6.15 -14.67
C ASP A 47 13.19 -6.31 -13.81
N GLN A 48 12.97 -7.52 -13.27
CA GLN A 48 11.92 -7.77 -12.29
C GLN A 48 12.17 -6.97 -11.01
N LEU A 49 13.41 -6.99 -10.50
CA LEU A 49 13.79 -6.19 -9.32
C LEU A 49 13.54 -4.70 -9.53
N VAL A 50 13.98 -4.14 -10.66
CA VAL A 50 13.77 -2.71 -10.95
C VAL A 50 12.28 -2.38 -11.02
N THR A 51 11.49 -3.25 -11.65
CA THR A 51 10.05 -3.08 -11.78
C THR A 51 9.36 -3.10 -10.41
N ASP A 52 9.70 -4.07 -9.57
CA ASP A 52 9.00 -4.25 -8.30
C ASP A 52 9.45 -3.23 -7.26
N ILE A 53 10.71 -2.78 -7.24
CA ILE A 53 11.14 -1.65 -6.39
C ILE A 53 10.32 -0.39 -6.70
N LYS A 54 10.07 -0.11 -7.99
CA LYS A 54 9.23 1.03 -8.41
C LYS A 54 7.77 0.87 -7.95
N LYS A 55 7.20 -0.33 -8.05
CA LYS A 55 5.85 -0.62 -7.55
C LYS A 55 5.77 -0.51 -6.04
N LEU A 56 6.73 -1.08 -5.33
CA LEU A 56 6.83 -1.05 -3.87
C LEU A 56 6.87 0.39 -3.34
N ARG A 57 7.65 1.27 -3.96
CA ARG A 57 7.62 2.71 -3.64
C ARG A 57 6.23 3.31 -3.81
N ARG A 58 5.54 2.99 -4.91
CA ARG A 58 4.23 3.57 -5.21
C ARG A 58 3.19 3.17 -4.16
N ILE A 59 3.26 1.94 -3.69
CA ILE A 59 2.30 1.36 -2.74
C ILE A 59 2.64 1.79 -1.30
N PHE A 60 3.93 1.86 -0.97
CA PHE A 60 4.40 2.21 0.37
C PHE A 60 5.36 3.42 0.34
N PRO A 61 4.87 4.61 -0.07
CA PRO A 61 5.73 5.78 -0.28
C PRO A 61 6.41 6.27 0.99
N ASP A 62 5.78 6.11 2.14
CA ASP A 62 6.31 6.55 3.44
C ASP A 62 7.28 5.54 4.08
N LEU A 63 7.36 4.33 3.54
CA LEU A 63 8.17 3.25 4.11
C LEU A 63 9.35 2.86 3.23
N ILE A 64 9.16 2.88 1.91
CA ILE A 64 10.14 2.37 0.96
C ILE A 64 10.71 3.55 0.21
N THR A 65 12.01 3.80 0.35
CA THR A 65 12.76 4.67 -0.56
C THR A 65 13.83 3.88 -1.30
N TYR A 66 14.26 4.39 -2.46
CA TYR A 66 15.23 3.80 -3.34
C TYR A 66 15.95 4.90 -4.10
N LYS A 67 17.22 4.68 -4.38
CA LYS A 67 18.08 5.57 -5.17
C LYS A 67 19.10 4.75 -5.95
N VAL A 68 19.56 5.29 -7.07
CA VAL A 68 20.73 4.76 -7.77
C VAL A 68 21.98 5.26 -7.05
N ILE A 69 22.82 4.35 -6.57
CA ILE A 69 24.07 4.67 -5.86
C ILE A 69 25.31 4.54 -6.75
N GLY A 70 25.13 4.10 -7.99
CA GLY A 70 26.19 3.97 -8.97
C GLY A 70 25.76 3.13 -10.15
N LYS A 71 26.72 2.81 -11.00
CA LYS A 71 26.56 1.92 -12.15
C LYS A 71 27.44 0.69 -11.95
N SER A 72 27.00 -0.46 -12.43
CA SER A 72 27.86 -1.63 -12.56
C SER A 72 28.88 -1.44 -13.70
N GLU A 73 29.87 -2.33 -13.77
CA GLU A 73 30.83 -2.40 -14.89
C GLU A 73 30.13 -2.54 -16.26
N TYR A 74 28.94 -3.15 -16.28
CA TYR A 74 28.11 -3.32 -17.48
C TYR A 74 27.11 -2.17 -17.69
N GLY A 75 27.25 -1.05 -16.97
CA GLY A 75 26.41 0.14 -17.13
C GLY A 75 25.00 0.06 -16.52
N ARG A 76 24.69 -0.99 -15.73
CA ARG A 76 23.39 -1.14 -15.08
C ARG A 76 23.32 -0.31 -13.80
N ASP A 77 22.15 0.20 -13.45
CA ASP A 77 21.96 0.92 -12.19
C ASP A 77 22.13 -0.01 -10.97
N ASN A 78 22.91 0.43 -9.99
CA ASN A 78 22.96 -0.19 -8.68
C ASN A 78 21.97 0.53 -7.75
N TYR A 79 20.94 -0.19 -7.31
CA TYR A 79 19.86 0.37 -6.50
C TYR A 79 20.12 0.12 -5.01
N ALA A 80 20.14 1.19 -4.22
CA ALA A 80 19.98 1.09 -2.77
C ALA A 80 18.51 1.30 -2.43
N VAL A 81 17.95 0.41 -1.60
CA VAL A 81 16.59 0.51 -1.08
C VAL A 81 16.66 0.71 0.43
N SER A 82 15.94 1.71 0.94
CA SER A 82 15.81 1.98 2.36
C SER A 82 14.40 1.65 2.81
N LEU A 83 14.30 0.94 3.94
CA LEU A 83 13.06 0.52 4.56
C LEU A 83 12.95 1.17 5.93
N GLY A 84 11.89 1.95 6.16
CA GLY A 84 11.66 2.64 7.43
C GLY A 84 11.57 4.16 7.29
N ARG A 85 11.20 4.80 8.41
CA ARG A 85 10.98 6.25 8.54
C ARG A 85 12.10 6.98 9.28
N GLY A 86 13.16 6.27 9.65
CA GLY A 86 14.24 6.75 10.50
C GLY A 86 15.62 6.40 9.95
N PRO A 87 16.69 6.70 10.70
CA PRO A 87 18.04 6.35 10.29
C PRO A 87 18.20 4.84 10.11
N ALA A 88 18.99 4.44 9.13
CA ALA A 88 19.27 3.04 8.87
C ALA A 88 20.05 2.42 10.05
N THR A 89 19.51 1.35 10.61
CA THR A 89 20.12 0.61 11.73
C THR A 89 20.87 -0.64 11.28
N GLY A 90 20.73 -1.02 10.01
CA GLY A 90 21.39 -2.18 9.42
C GLY A 90 21.49 -2.03 7.91
N PHE A 91 22.44 -2.76 7.32
CA PHE A 91 22.67 -2.78 5.88
C PHE A 91 22.75 -4.23 5.40
N ILE A 92 21.99 -4.53 4.36
CA ILE A 92 21.98 -5.85 3.72
C ILE A 92 22.38 -5.64 2.27
N ASN A 93 23.39 -6.38 1.83
CA ASN A 93 23.80 -6.43 0.43
C ASN A 93 23.32 -7.75 -0.19
N GLY A 94 22.89 -7.70 -1.45
CA GLY A 94 22.45 -8.86 -2.20
C GLY A 94 22.90 -8.79 -3.65
N LEU A 95 23.43 -9.91 -4.15
CA LEU A 95 23.68 -10.09 -5.57
C LEU A 95 22.39 -10.57 -6.25
N ILE A 96 22.07 -10.02 -7.41
CA ILE A 96 20.97 -10.51 -8.24
C ILE A 96 21.49 -11.25 -9.46
N MET A 97 20.80 -12.33 -9.82
CA MET A 97 21.15 -13.14 -10.98
C MET A 97 20.74 -12.42 -12.26
N LEU A 98 21.62 -12.45 -13.26
CA LEU A 98 21.29 -12.05 -14.61
C LEU A 98 20.48 -13.19 -15.25
N GLY A 99 19.15 -13.11 -15.14
CA GLY A 99 18.28 -14.03 -15.85
C GLY A 99 18.37 -13.79 -17.36
N ASN A 100 18.55 -14.85 -18.14
CA ASN A 100 18.18 -14.84 -19.55
C ASN A 100 16.66 -14.93 -19.60
N GLY A 101 16.01 -13.90 -20.16
CA GLY A 101 14.57 -13.89 -20.40
C GLY A 101 14.15 -14.97 -21.39
#